data_AF-A0A3R6L1V1-F1
#
_entry.id   AF-A0A3R6L1V1-F1
#
_cell.length_a   1.000
_cell.length_b   1.000
_cell.length_c   1.000
_cell.angle_alpha   90.00
_cell.angle_beta   90.00
_cell.angle_gamma   90.00
#
_symmetry.space_group_name_H-M   'P 1'
#
loop_
_entity.id
_entity.type
_entity.pdbx_description
1 polymer ?
#
loop_
_entity_poly.entity_id
_entity_poly.type
_entity_poly.pdbx_seq_one_letter_code
_entity_poly.pdbx_strand_id
1 'polypeptide(L)'
;METKINIAEILKDKPQGTKLYSRICGAVELKKIIDVRKKKSIVVKELNSNNQHRFWHNGNFFRAGQCVLQPSENMADWSKFLWKKGDVLQNNDYNTQVIFDRFTSDTYEMIRCKYWLKVDNGIERFIIETNVLTKDYFKVSEELSQCYINKIENRCGGKLNLETLEIEKKLEFKDGDIVVYGKSVAICRKIYKHTLSFYVTLNEMVGLLFADEVESSEEYRFATEEEKQQLFDALAKKGKAWDAEKKQIVDLKPKVELKPFDKVLVRHQKTEEWRANIFSHTDKTDEYHDYVCVNGRWEFCIPYEGNESLLGTTKDVEVSYGRSF
;
A
#
# COMPACT_ATOMS: atom_id res chain seq x y z
N MET A 1 36.94 3.98 22.69
CA MET A 1 37.78 5.18 22.53
C MET A 1 36.84 6.33 22.21
N GLU A 2 36.69 7.31 23.10
CA GLU A 2 35.87 8.48 22.83
C GLU A 2 36.52 9.29 21.71
N THR A 3 35.93 9.23 20.51
CA THR A 3 36.28 10.12 19.41
C THR A 3 36.08 11.54 19.93
N LYS A 4 37.15 12.33 20.11
CA LYS A 4 37.06 13.71 20.56
C LYS A 4 36.21 14.50 19.55
N ILE A 5 34.94 14.71 19.86
CA ILE A 5 34.00 15.42 19.00
C ILE A 5 34.49 16.85 18.83
N ASN A 6 34.66 17.30 17.59
CA ASN A 6 34.93 18.69 17.26
C ASN A 6 33.60 19.41 17.06
N ILE A 7 33.10 20.05 18.12
CA ILE A 7 31.82 20.77 18.12
C ILE A 7 31.82 21.90 17.09
N ALA A 8 32.95 22.59 16.87
CA ALA A 8 33.02 23.60 15.84
C ALA A 8 32.84 23.03 14.42
N GLU A 9 33.24 21.78 14.16
CA GLU A 9 32.94 21.12 12.89
C GLU A 9 31.46 20.77 12.75
N ILE A 10 30.81 20.33 13.84
CA ILE A 10 29.36 20.05 13.84
C ILE A 10 28.55 21.32 13.58
N LEU A 11 28.99 22.44 14.15
CA LEU A 11 28.29 23.73 14.08
C LEU A 11 28.62 24.56 12.83
N LYS A 12 29.65 24.22 12.06
CA LYS A 12 30.12 25.07 10.95
C LYS A 12 29.06 25.31 9.86
N ASP A 13 28.20 24.33 9.63
CA ASP A 13 27.15 24.35 8.61
C ASP A 13 25.78 24.70 9.22
N LYS A 14 25.73 24.99 10.53
CA LYS A 14 24.50 25.40 11.21
C LYS A 14 24.27 26.90 11.03
N PRO A 15 23.02 27.35 10.87
CA PRO A 15 22.73 28.76 10.65
C PRO A 15 23.11 29.61 11.85
N GLN A 16 23.42 30.89 11.60
CA GLN A 16 23.49 31.87 12.68
C GLN A 16 22.14 31.97 13.38
N GLY A 17 22.13 32.11 14.71
CA GLY A 17 20.94 32.06 15.54
C GLY A 17 20.59 30.66 16.05
N THR A 18 21.33 29.61 15.66
CA THR A 18 21.13 28.25 16.20
C THR A 18 21.14 28.29 17.73
N LYS A 19 20.03 27.90 18.37
CA LYS A 19 19.93 27.89 19.84
C LYS A 19 20.75 26.75 20.41
N LEU A 20 21.46 27.06 21.49
CA LEU A 20 22.32 26.17 22.24
C LEU A 20 22.16 26.48 23.73
N TYR A 21 22.75 25.65 24.58
CA TYR A 21 22.78 25.88 26.01
C TYR A 21 24.21 25.87 26.54
N SER A 22 24.51 26.80 27.42
CA SER A 22 25.74 26.81 28.20
C SER A 22 25.43 26.63 29.67
N ARG A 23 26.12 25.70 30.33
CA ARG A 23 26.03 25.56 31.79
C ARG A 23 26.55 26.77 32.57
N ILE A 24 27.24 27.70 31.90
CA ILE A 24 27.79 28.93 32.51
C ILE A 24 26.90 30.13 32.16
N CYS A 25 26.52 30.26 30.88
CA CYS A 25 25.82 31.45 30.37
C CYS A 25 24.30 31.25 30.24
N GLY A 26 23.77 30.06 30.51
CA GLY A 26 22.39 29.70 30.22
C GLY A 26 22.14 29.55 28.72
N ALA A 27 20.96 29.97 28.27
CA ALA A 27 20.55 29.85 26.88
C ALA A 27 21.29 30.86 25.98
N VAL A 28 21.88 30.36 24.89
CA VAL A 28 22.73 31.13 23.96
C VAL A 28 22.40 30.79 22.51
N GLU A 29 22.83 31.64 21.59
CA GLU A 29 22.70 31.43 20.14
C GLU A 29 24.08 31.41 19.46
N LEU A 30 24.23 30.53 18.48
CA LEU A 30 25.41 30.50 17.62
C LEU A 30 25.50 31.78 16.79
N LYS A 31 26.59 32.53 16.96
CA LYS A 31 26.86 33.71 16.13
C LYS A 31 27.70 33.35 14.91
N LYS A 32 28.84 32.71 15.13
CA LYS A 32 29.77 32.29 14.08
C LYS A 32 30.83 31.34 14.59
N ILE A 33 31.42 30.59 13.66
CA ILE A 33 32.69 29.88 13.86
C ILE A 33 33.81 30.76 13.30
N ILE A 34 34.91 30.90 14.06
CA ILE A 34 36.09 31.65 13.63
C ILE A 34 37.35 30.80 13.74
N ASP A 35 38.30 31.02 12.85
CA ASP A 35 39.63 30.43 12.94
C ASP A 35 40.61 31.39 13.61
N VAL A 36 41.15 30.99 14.75
CA VAL A 36 42.15 31.75 15.50
C VAL A 36 43.40 30.92 15.62
N ARG A 37 44.49 31.34 14.97
CA ARG A 37 45.80 30.65 15.00
C ARG A 37 45.70 29.16 14.63
N LYS A 38 45.00 28.85 13.54
CA LYS A 38 44.73 27.49 13.04
C LYS A 38 43.87 26.62 13.98
N LYS A 39 43.13 27.23 14.91
CA LYS A 39 42.15 26.54 15.76
C LYS A 39 40.78 27.20 15.65
N LYS A 40 39.75 26.39 15.40
CA LYS A 40 38.36 26.85 15.40
C LYS A 40 37.92 27.29 16.80
N SER A 41 37.13 28.35 16.87
CA SER A 41 36.45 28.82 18.08
C SER A 41 34.99 29.09 17.76
N ILE A 42 34.12 28.82 18.72
CA ILE A 42 32.68 28.99 18.62
C ILE A 42 32.34 30.30 19.31
N VAL A 43 31.75 31.24 18.59
CA VAL A 43 31.25 32.49 19.17
C VAL A 43 29.75 32.37 19.35
N VAL A 44 29.29 32.57 20.58
CA VAL A 44 27.86 32.57 20.92
C VAL A 44 27.47 33.91 21.51
N LYS A 45 26.17 34.22 21.47
CA LYS A 45 25.55 35.38 22.10
C LYS A 45 24.52 34.90 23.12
N GLU A 46 24.44 35.51 24.29
CA GLU A 46 23.32 35.26 25.21
C GLU A 46 22.00 35.72 24.60
N LEU A 47 20.92 34.97 24.82
CA LEU A 47 19.59 35.32 24.29
C LEU A 47 19.06 36.65 24.88
N ASN A 48 19.30 36.87 26.17
CA ASN A 48 18.73 37.98 26.93
C ASN A 48 19.70 39.17 27.11
N SER A 49 20.85 39.16 26.43
CA SER A 49 21.83 40.24 26.55
C SER A 49 22.64 40.43 25.26
N ASN A 50 23.46 41.48 25.19
CA ASN A 50 24.39 41.67 24.08
C ASN A 50 25.78 41.05 24.34
N ASN A 51 25.91 40.29 25.42
CA ASN A 51 27.15 39.63 25.77
C ASN A 51 27.45 38.52 24.76
N GLN A 52 28.73 38.44 24.39
CA GLN A 52 29.25 37.42 23.50
C GLN A 52 30.36 36.66 24.19
N HIS A 53 30.33 35.35 23.99
CA HIS A 53 31.26 34.42 24.60
C HIS A 53 31.98 33.64 23.53
N ARG A 54 33.24 33.27 23.81
CA ARG A 54 34.05 32.46 22.93
C ARG A 54 34.38 31.14 23.59
N PHE A 55 33.95 30.06 22.96
CA PHE A 55 34.28 28.70 23.33
C PHE A 55 35.34 28.15 22.37
N TRP A 56 36.14 27.23 22.87
CA TRP A 56 37.07 26.44 22.05
C TRP A 56 36.29 25.47 21.15
N HIS A 57 36.96 24.93 20.13
CA HIS A 57 36.35 24.00 19.17
C HIS A 57 35.66 22.77 19.80
N ASN A 58 36.00 22.42 21.04
CA ASN A 58 35.44 21.33 21.80
C ASN A 58 34.41 21.79 22.85
N GLY A 59 33.86 23.00 22.75
CA GLY A 59 32.80 23.50 23.63
C GLY A 59 33.26 23.86 25.05
N ASN A 60 34.57 23.89 25.28
CA ASN A 60 35.14 24.37 26.54
C ASN A 60 35.11 25.90 26.58
N PHE A 61 34.75 26.46 27.74
CA PHE A 61 34.89 27.90 27.97
C PHE A 61 36.35 28.27 28.31
N PHE A 62 37.00 27.47 29.16
CA PHE A 62 38.41 27.62 29.53
C PHE A 62 39.29 26.56 28.85
N ARG A 63 40.55 26.88 28.57
CA ARG A 63 41.47 26.01 27.81
C ARG A 63 41.64 24.61 28.42
N ALA A 64 41.68 24.51 29.75
CA ALA A 64 41.79 23.26 30.49
C ALA A 64 40.45 22.83 31.14
N GLY A 65 39.34 23.44 30.73
CA GLY A 65 38.02 23.17 31.30
C GLY A 65 37.32 21.95 30.68
N GLN A 66 36.15 21.63 31.21
CA GLN A 66 35.23 20.67 30.61
C GLN A 66 34.35 21.34 29.55
N CYS A 67 33.73 20.52 28.70
CA CYS A 67 32.75 21.00 27.74
C CYS A 67 31.50 21.46 28.50
N VAL A 68 31.20 22.75 28.39
CA VAL A 68 30.06 23.40 29.07
C VAL A 68 29.04 23.94 28.07
N LEU A 69 29.35 23.87 26.77
CA LEU A 69 28.41 24.12 25.68
C LEU A 69 27.72 22.83 25.27
N GLN A 70 26.41 22.90 25.08
CA GLN A 70 25.53 21.76 24.83
C GLN A 70 24.55 22.10 23.70
N PRO A 71 24.09 21.08 22.96
CA PRO A 71 23.01 21.23 21.99
C PRO A 71 21.75 21.89 22.57
N SER A 72 21.32 21.48 23.77
CA SER A 72 20.19 22.05 24.50
C SER A 72 20.34 21.85 26.00
N GLU A 73 19.47 22.47 26.80
CA GLU A 73 19.46 22.35 28.27
C GLU A 73 19.31 20.89 28.73
N ASN A 74 18.49 20.13 28.01
CA ASN A 74 18.12 18.76 28.35
C ASN A 74 18.85 17.70 27.52
N MET A 75 19.75 18.09 26.61
CA MET A 75 20.47 17.17 25.71
C MET A 75 21.92 17.64 25.49
N ALA A 76 22.87 16.96 26.14
CA ALA A 76 24.29 17.30 26.10
C ALA A 76 25.09 16.61 24.98
N ASP A 77 24.49 15.59 24.36
CA ASP A 77 25.18 14.67 23.45
C ASP A 77 25.26 15.23 22.03
N TRP A 78 26.43 15.77 21.71
CA TRP A 78 26.73 16.31 20.39
C TRP A 78 26.66 15.30 19.25
N SER A 79 26.81 13.99 19.53
CA SER A 79 26.72 12.97 18.48
C SER A 79 25.32 12.92 17.86
N LYS A 80 24.28 13.36 18.58
CA LYS A 80 22.90 13.40 18.09
C LYS A 80 22.68 14.42 16.97
N PHE A 81 23.55 15.43 16.85
CA PHE A 81 23.52 16.37 15.72
C PHE A 81 23.99 15.74 14.40
N LEU A 82 24.65 14.59 14.46
CA LEU A 82 25.10 13.83 13.29
C LEU A 82 24.03 12.89 12.75
N TRP A 83 22.87 12.77 13.41
CA TRP A 83 21.77 11.96 12.92
C TRP A 83 21.27 12.49 11.59
N LYS A 84 20.98 11.54 10.69
CA LYS A 84 20.47 11.78 9.35
C LYS A 84 19.10 11.13 9.22
N LYS A 85 18.26 11.73 8.37
CA LYS A 85 16.96 11.14 7.99
C LYS A 85 17.18 9.68 7.57
N GLY A 86 16.36 8.77 8.09
CA GLY A 86 16.51 7.32 7.88
C GLY A 86 17.34 6.59 8.93
N ASP A 87 18.05 7.30 9.82
CA ASP A 87 18.77 6.66 10.93
C ASP A 87 17.79 5.98 11.90
N VAL A 88 18.08 4.74 12.26
CA VAL A 88 17.32 4.01 13.28
C VAL A 88 17.84 4.38 14.67
N LEU A 89 16.91 4.75 15.55
CA LEU A 89 17.21 5.12 16.93
C LEU A 89 16.46 4.21 17.90
N GLN A 90 17.07 3.95 19.06
CA GLN A 90 16.50 3.14 20.13
C GLN A 90 16.49 3.91 21.44
N ASN A 91 15.40 3.73 22.19
CA ASN A 91 15.31 4.04 23.60
C ASN A 91 15.46 2.73 24.38
N ASN A 92 16.50 2.65 25.19
CA ASN A 92 16.85 1.43 25.92
C ASN A 92 15.94 1.17 27.12
N ASP A 93 15.42 2.22 27.76
CA ASP A 93 14.60 2.11 28.97
C ASP A 93 13.21 1.54 28.66
N TYR A 94 12.65 1.93 27.50
CA TYR A 94 11.32 1.49 27.07
C TYR A 94 11.34 0.43 25.98
N ASN A 95 12.54 -0.01 25.57
CA ASN A 95 12.78 -0.94 24.47
C ASN A 95 11.99 -0.56 23.20
N THR A 96 12.08 0.70 22.81
CA THR A 96 11.37 1.23 21.63
C THR A 96 12.34 1.65 20.56
N GLN A 97 11.99 1.38 19.31
CA GLN A 97 12.76 1.78 18.14
C GLN A 97 11.93 2.72 17.26
N VAL A 98 12.63 3.59 16.54
CA VAL A 98 12.06 4.60 15.63
C VAL A 98 13.01 4.86 14.45
N ILE A 99 12.49 5.45 13.39
CA ILE A 99 13.29 6.00 12.29
C ILE A 99 13.26 7.52 12.35
N PHE A 100 14.43 8.14 12.44
CA PHE A 100 14.58 9.59 12.51
C PHE A 100 14.17 10.26 11.19
N ASP A 101 13.30 11.26 11.26
CA ASP A 101 12.97 12.14 10.12
C ASP A 101 13.73 13.46 10.23
N ARG A 102 13.45 14.22 11.31
CA ARG A 102 14.06 15.54 11.55
C ARG A 102 13.86 16.00 12.99
N PHE A 103 14.58 17.04 13.40
CA PHE A 103 14.25 17.80 14.60
C PHE A 103 12.97 18.60 14.39
N THR A 104 12.14 18.72 15.43
CA THR A 104 10.88 19.48 15.34
C THR A 104 11.08 20.99 15.47
N SER A 105 12.17 21.41 16.11
CA SER A 105 12.50 22.81 16.37
C SER A 105 14.02 23.01 16.46
N ASP A 106 14.42 24.28 16.50
CA ASP A 106 15.79 24.73 16.73
C ASP A 106 16.25 24.58 18.19
N THR A 107 15.37 24.16 19.11
CA THR A 107 15.75 23.81 20.49
C THR A 107 16.31 22.39 20.60
N TYR A 108 16.15 21.57 19.54
CA TYR A 108 16.64 20.19 19.45
C TYR A 108 16.16 19.26 20.56
N GLU A 109 15.13 19.63 21.30
CA GLU A 109 14.59 18.85 22.43
C GLU A 109 13.74 17.67 21.97
N MET A 110 13.12 17.80 20.79
CA MET A 110 12.27 16.77 20.21
C MET A 110 12.67 16.46 18.77
N ILE A 111 12.46 15.20 18.42
CA ILE A 111 12.60 14.68 17.07
C ILE A 111 11.25 14.18 16.58
N ARG A 112 10.97 14.44 15.31
CA ARG A 112 9.91 13.77 14.55
C ARG A 112 10.47 12.47 14.04
N CYS A 113 9.73 11.41 14.25
CA CYS A 113 10.11 10.07 13.85
C CYS A 113 8.97 9.34 13.14
N LYS A 114 9.36 8.31 12.39
CA LYS A 114 8.45 7.38 11.74
C LYS A 114 8.55 5.98 12.35
N TYR A 115 7.48 5.22 12.17
CA TYR A 115 7.38 3.79 12.46
C TYR A 115 7.65 3.37 13.90
N TRP A 116 7.37 4.25 14.87
CA TRP A 116 7.57 3.96 16.30
C TRP A 116 6.95 2.63 16.69
N LEU A 117 7.77 1.79 17.32
CA LEU A 117 7.40 0.44 17.68
C LEU A 117 7.80 0.15 19.12
N LYS A 118 6.84 -0.33 19.90
CA LYS A 118 7.06 -0.88 21.24
C LYS A 118 6.44 -2.26 21.34
N VAL A 119 7.18 -3.21 21.89
CA VAL A 119 6.67 -4.53 22.25
C VAL A 119 6.79 -4.68 23.75
N ASP A 120 5.66 -4.84 24.43
CA ASP A 120 5.59 -4.94 25.89
C ASP A 120 4.67 -6.11 26.27
N ASN A 121 5.22 -7.13 26.94
CA ASN A 121 4.50 -8.37 27.31
C ASN A 121 3.69 -9.01 26.16
N GLY A 122 4.26 -9.02 24.95
CA GLY A 122 3.61 -9.57 23.74
C GLY A 122 2.59 -8.63 23.09
N ILE A 123 2.29 -7.48 23.70
CA ILE A 123 1.44 -6.46 23.10
C ILE A 123 2.31 -5.50 22.29
N GLU A 124 2.10 -5.50 20.98
CA GLU A 124 2.80 -4.60 20.06
C GLU A 124 1.98 -3.32 19.85
N ARG A 125 2.63 -2.17 20.08
CA ARG A 125 2.10 -0.84 19.74
C ARG A 125 2.93 -0.27 18.59
N PHE A 126 2.24 0.10 17.52
CA PHE A 126 2.86 0.61 16.30
C PHE A 126 2.21 1.92 15.88
N ILE A 127 3.03 2.95 15.71
CA ILE A 127 2.61 4.31 15.37
C ILE A 127 3.44 4.78 14.17
N ILE A 128 2.77 5.16 13.08
CA ILE A 128 3.44 5.56 11.84
C ILE A 128 4.26 6.84 12.02
N GLU A 129 3.76 7.79 12.80
CA GLU A 129 4.43 9.06 13.02
C GLU A 129 4.20 9.56 14.44
N THR A 130 5.27 10.02 15.08
CA THR A 130 5.21 10.59 16.43
C THR A 130 6.40 11.51 16.68
N ASN A 131 6.30 12.31 17.74
CA ASN A 131 7.41 13.09 18.25
C ASN A 131 7.89 12.49 19.56
N VAL A 132 9.20 12.40 19.75
CA VAL A 132 9.82 11.89 20.98
C VAL A 132 10.94 12.81 21.46
N LEU A 133 11.29 12.72 22.73
CA LEU A 133 12.38 13.50 23.32
C LEU A 133 13.72 13.02 22.76
N THR A 134 14.50 13.95 22.20
CA THR A 134 15.82 13.66 21.61
C THR A 134 16.75 13.00 22.62
N LYS A 135 16.68 13.42 23.90
CA LYS A 135 17.63 12.99 24.94
C LYS A 135 17.52 11.49 25.24
N ASP A 136 16.35 10.88 25.04
CA ASP A 136 16.08 9.50 25.44
C ASP A 136 16.43 8.46 24.36
N TYR A 137 16.84 8.89 23.16
CA TYR A 137 17.10 8.00 22.01
C TYR A 137 18.56 8.02 21.59
N PHE A 138 19.07 6.88 21.13
CA PHE A 138 20.44 6.72 20.67
C PHE A 138 20.48 5.97 19.34
N LYS A 139 21.44 6.32 18.49
CA LYS A 139 21.63 5.63 17.21
C LYS A 139 22.11 4.21 17.46
N VAL A 140 21.47 3.24 16.80
CA VAL A 140 21.84 1.82 16.90
C VAL A 140 22.91 1.45 15.87
N SER A 141 23.47 0.23 15.99
CA SER A 141 24.38 -0.30 14.97
C SER A 141 23.67 -0.52 13.64
N GLU A 142 24.44 -0.67 12.56
CA GLU A 142 23.91 -0.95 11.22
C GLU A 142 23.13 -2.27 11.18
N GLU A 143 23.62 -3.30 11.86
CA GLU A 143 22.94 -4.59 11.99
C GLU A 143 21.56 -4.48 12.65
N LEU A 144 21.47 -3.75 13.77
CA LEU A 144 20.20 -3.50 14.47
C LEU A 144 19.27 -2.61 13.63
N SER A 145 19.84 -1.67 12.87
CA SER A 145 19.09 -0.82 11.94
C SER A 145 18.42 -1.67 10.87
N GLN A 146 19.17 -2.57 10.23
CA GLN A 146 18.64 -3.45 9.18
C GLN A 146 17.57 -4.40 9.71
N CYS A 147 17.79 -4.99 10.89
CA CYS A 147 16.81 -5.85 11.54
C CYS A 147 15.47 -5.11 11.76
N TYR A 148 15.55 -3.88 12.25
CA TYR A 148 14.38 -3.06 12.49
C TYR A 148 13.67 -2.63 11.20
N ILE A 149 14.42 -2.20 10.17
CA ILE A 149 13.86 -1.87 8.85
C ILE A 149 13.12 -3.07 8.27
N ASN A 150 13.73 -4.26 8.27
CA ASN A 150 13.08 -5.49 7.80
C ASN A 150 11.79 -5.78 8.57
N LYS A 151 11.76 -5.52 9.89
CA LYS A 151 10.56 -5.69 10.70
C LYS A 151 9.44 -4.73 10.24
N ILE A 152 9.77 -3.48 9.93
CA ILE A 152 8.81 -2.51 9.40
C ILE A 152 8.32 -2.90 8.01
N GLU A 153 9.22 -3.28 7.10
CA GLU A 153 8.91 -3.70 5.74
C GLU A 153 7.97 -4.93 5.73
N ASN A 154 8.28 -5.94 6.53
CA ASN A 154 7.44 -7.14 6.69
C ASN A 154 6.06 -6.80 7.26
N ARG A 155 5.99 -5.88 8.25
CA ARG A 155 4.73 -5.45 8.85
C ARG A 155 3.87 -4.65 7.87
N CYS A 156 4.49 -3.79 7.06
CA CYS A 156 3.78 -2.88 6.16
C CYS A 156 3.55 -3.46 4.75
N GLY A 157 4.18 -4.59 4.40
CA GLY A 157 4.04 -5.27 3.12
C GLY A 157 4.63 -4.49 1.95
N GLY A 158 5.83 -3.93 2.12
CA GLY A 158 6.51 -3.16 1.09
C GLY A 158 7.91 -2.73 1.51
N LYS A 159 8.68 -2.17 0.57
CA LYS A 159 10.05 -1.71 0.84
C LYS A 159 10.03 -0.30 1.42
N LEU A 160 10.82 -0.04 2.45
CA LEU A 160 10.93 1.29 3.04
C LEU A 160 11.94 2.13 2.25
N ASN A 161 11.48 3.27 1.74
CA ASN A 161 12.37 4.28 1.18
C ASN A 161 12.91 5.16 2.32
N LEU A 162 14.23 5.14 2.57
CA LEU A 162 14.84 5.87 3.69
C LEU A 162 14.93 7.39 3.44
N GLU A 163 14.82 7.84 2.20
CA GLU A 163 14.84 9.27 1.85
C GLU A 163 13.48 9.91 2.05
N THR A 164 12.39 9.23 1.67
CA THR A 164 11.02 9.72 1.84
C THR A 164 10.43 9.31 3.19
N LEU A 165 10.86 8.18 3.74
CA LEU A 165 10.27 7.44 4.86
C LEU A 165 8.85 6.94 4.57
N GLU A 166 8.62 6.50 3.34
CA GLU A 166 7.36 5.90 2.89
C GLU A 166 7.56 4.43 2.49
N ILE A 167 6.49 3.64 2.62
CA ILE A 167 6.49 2.24 2.20
C ILE A 167 6.08 2.15 0.74
N GLU A 168 7.02 1.76 -0.11
CA GLU A 168 6.79 1.40 -1.50
C GLU A 168 6.23 -0.02 -1.53
N LYS A 169 4.90 -0.12 -1.55
CA LYS A 169 4.22 -1.41 -1.71
C LYS A 169 4.40 -1.90 -3.14
N LYS A 170 5.04 -3.06 -3.29
CA LYS A 170 4.96 -3.81 -4.52
C LYS A 170 3.55 -4.41 -4.57
N LEU A 171 2.67 -3.89 -5.41
CA LEU A 171 1.36 -4.53 -5.61
C LEU A 171 1.59 -5.90 -6.25
N GLU A 172 1.55 -6.95 -5.42
CA GLU A 172 1.55 -8.33 -5.89
C GLU A 172 0.12 -8.73 -6.19
N PHE A 173 -0.26 -8.59 -7.45
CA PHE A 173 -1.55 -9.06 -7.95
C PHE A 173 -1.52 -10.57 -8.14
N LYS A 174 -2.61 -11.21 -7.72
CA LYS A 174 -2.89 -12.62 -7.95
C LYS A 174 -3.72 -12.79 -9.22
N ASP A 175 -3.66 -13.99 -9.76
CA ASP A 175 -4.51 -14.41 -10.88
C ASP A 175 -5.98 -14.45 -10.44
N GLY A 176 -6.81 -13.65 -11.10
CA GLY A 176 -8.20 -13.38 -10.79
C GLY A 176 -8.45 -12.05 -10.05
N ASP A 177 -7.41 -11.33 -9.62
CA ASP A 177 -7.59 -10.03 -8.95
C ASP A 177 -8.17 -9.00 -9.91
N ILE A 178 -9.08 -8.16 -9.41
CA ILE A 178 -9.66 -7.08 -10.20
C ILE A 178 -8.88 -5.80 -9.95
N VAL A 179 -8.31 -5.26 -11.02
CA VAL A 179 -7.34 -4.16 -10.99
C VAL A 179 -7.81 -3.01 -11.85
N VAL A 180 -7.33 -1.81 -11.52
CA VAL A 180 -7.51 -0.60 -12.33
C VAL A 180 -6.18 -0.18 -12.90
N TYR A 181 -6.19 0.20 -14.17
CA TYR A 181 -5.07 0.82 -14.87
C TYR A 181 -5.61 1.97 -15.73
N GLY A 182 -5.01 3.16 -15.61
CA GLY A 182 -5.58 4.38 -16.20
C GLY A 182 -7.03 4.60 -15.76
N LYS A 183 -7.97 4.54 -16.71
CA LYS A 183 -9.43 4.64 -16.47
C LYS A 183 -10.18 3.33 -16.70
N SER A 184 -9.46 2.22 -16.83
CA SER A 184 -10.00 0.92 -17.19
C SER A 184 -9.95 -0.04 -16.01
N VAL A 185 -10.93 -0.94 -15.93
CA VAL A 185 -11.00 -2.01 -14.92
C VAL A 185 -10.75 -3.34 -15.61
N ALA A 186 -9.99 -4.25 -15.01
CA ALA A 186 -9.69 -5.56 -15.59
C ALA A 186 -9.61 -6.68 -14.56
N ILE A 187 -9.96 -7.90 -14.99
CA ILE A 187 -9.66 -9.12 -14.25
C ILE A 187 -8.27 -9.59 -14.66
N CYS A 188 -7.31 -9.45 -13.76
CA CYS A 188 -5.91 -9.78 -13.98
C CYS A 188 -5.69 -11.29 -14.09
N ARG A 189 -4.93 -11.72 -15.11
CA ARG A 189 -4.37 -13.07 -15.19
C ARG A 189 -2.94 -13.07 -14.65
N LYS A 190 -2.13 -12.11 -15.09
CA LYS A 190 -0.73 -11.98 -14.70
C LYS A 190 -0.27 -10.54 -14.85
N ILE A 191 0.52 -10.07 -13.90
CA ILE A 191 1.29 -8.83 -14.06
C ILE A 191 2.77 -9.18 -14.05
N TYR A 192 3.51 -8.65 -15.03
CA TYR A 192 4.95 -8.73 -15.07
C TYR A 192 5.53 -7.34 -15.34
N LYS A 193 6.28 -6.79 -14.38
CA LYS A 193 6.78 -5.41 -14.42
C LYS A 193 5.63 -4.41 -14.65
N HIS A 194 5.62 -3.73 -15.79
CA HIS A 194 4.63 -2.73 -16.18
C HIS A 194 3.62 -3.28 -17.18
N THR A 195 3.40 -4.60 -17.18
CA THR A 195 2.69 -5.29 -18.24
C THR A 195 1.63 -6.21 -17.65
N LEU A 196 0.36 -5.87 -17.86
CA LEU A 196 -0.81 -6.57 -17.39
C LEU A 196 -1.37 -7.43 -18.53
N SER A 197 -1.55 -8.71 -18.25
CA SER A 197 -2.39 -9.62 -19.03
C SER A 197 -3.69 -9.86 -18.26
N PHE A 198 -4.83 -9.76 -18.95
CA PHE A 198 -6.17 -9.85 -18.34
C PHE A 198 -7.04 -10.91 -19.03
N TYR A 199 -8.10 -11.35 -18.34
CA TYR A 199 -9.15 -12.17 -18.95
C TYR A 199 -10.20 -11.30 -19.66
N VAL A 200 -10.52 -10.17 -19.05
CA VAL A 200 -11.46 -9.19 -19.57
C VAL A 200 -11.10 -7.82 -19.00
N THR A 201 -11.29 -6.78 -19.81
CA THR A 201 -11.20 -5.39 -19.36
C THR A 201 -12.40 -4.59 -19.85
N LEU A 202 -12.86 -3.67 -19.00
CA LEU A 202 -13.80 -2.62 -19.35
C LEU A 202 -13.00 -1.33 -19.57
N ASN A 203 -12.92 -0.90 -20.82
CA ASN A 203 -12.26 0.32 -21.25
C ASN A 203 -13.31 1.38 -21.65
N GLU A 204 -13.12 2.63 -21.26
CA GLU A 204 -14.07 3.72 -21.56
C GLU A 204 -14.30 3.94 -23.08
N MET A 205 -13.29 3.71 -23.92
CA MET A 205 -13.37 4.02 -25.36
C MET A 205 -14.01 2.91 -26.18
N VAL A 206 -13.74 1.65 -25.84
CA VAL A 206 -14.11 0.48 -26.65
C VAL A 206 -15.04 -0.49 -25.93
N GLY A 207 -15.34 -0.26 -24.65
CA GLY A 207 -16.20 -1.11 -23.85
C GLY A 207 -15.49 -2.37 -23.37
N LEU A 208 -16.18 -3.51 -23.43
CA LEU A 208 -15.64 -4.80 -23.00
C LEU A 208 -14.72 -5.40 -24.06
N LEU A 209 -13.50 -5.72 -23.66
CA LEU A 209 -12.54 -6.47 -24.46
C LEU A 209 -12.27 -7.83 -23.81
N PHE A 210 -12.39 -8.89 -24.62
CA PHE A 210 -12.16 -10.28 -24.23
C PHE A 210 -10.95 -10.80 -25.03
N ALA A 211 -9.74 -10.71 -24.48
CA ALA A 211 -8.55 -11.20 -25.17
C ALA A 211 -7.35 -11.34 -24.23
N ASP A 212 -6.40 -12.19 -24.65
CA ASP A 212 -5.02 -12.28 -24.15
C ASP A 212 -4.18 -11.06 -24.59
N GLU A 213 -4.81 -9.88 -24.66
CA GLU A 213 -4.11 -8.64 -24.91
C GLU A 213 -3.34 -8.21 -23.66
N VAL A 214 -2.30 -7.43 -23.93
CA VAL A 214 -1.29 -7.10 -22.95
C VAL A 214 -1.20 -5.59 -22.90
N GLU A 215 -1.55 -5.03 -21.75
CA GLU A 215 -1.58 -3.60 -21.54
C GLU A 215 -0.44 -3.14 -20.65
N SER A 216 0.25 -2.08 -21.07
CA SER A 216 1.37 -1.53 -20.33
C SER A 216 0.95 -0.29 -19.56
N SER A 217 1.08 -0.30 -18.24
CA SER A 217 0.80 0.85 -17.38
C SER A 217 1.86 0.99 -16.30
N GLU A 218 2.17 2.23 -15.95
CA GLU A 218 3.03 2.55 -14.80
C GLU A 218 2.24 2.52 -13.48
N GLU A 219 0.91 2.55 -13.55
CA GLU A 219 0.02 2.64 -12.40
C GLU A 219 -1.02 1.52 -12.43
N TYR A 220 -0.95 0.65 -11.42
CA TYR A 220 -1.96 -0.37 -11.14
C TYR A 220 -2.43 -0.24 -9.69
N ARG A 221 -3.71 -0.47 -9.43
CA ARG A 221 -4.25 -0.62 -8.07
C ARG A 221 -5.39 -1.63 -8.04
N PHE A 222 -5.77 -2.07 -6.85
CA PHE A 222 -7.01 -2.84 -6.69
C PHE A 222 -8.23 -1.96 -7.05
N ALA A 223 -9.23 -2.59 -7.67
CA ALA A 223 -10.51 -1.97 -7.94
C ALA A 223 -11.33 -1.81 -6.65
N THR A 224 -12.08 -0.71 -6.53
CA THR A 224 -13.09 -0.54 -5.48
C THR A 224 -14.31 -1.41 -5.78
N GLU A 225 -15.22 -1.58 -4.81
CA GLU A 225 -16.43 -2.37 -5.02
C GLU A 225 -17.32 -1.80 -6.13
N GLU A 226 -17.37 -0.46 -6.27
CA GLU A 226 -18.11 0.21 -7.33
C GLU A 226 -17.52 -0.10 -8.71
N GLU A 227 -16.20 -0.10 -8.83
CA GLU A 227 -15.49 -0.40 -10.09
C GLU A 227 -15.63 -1.87 -10.49
N LYS A 228 -15.58 -2.78 -9.50
CA LYS A 228 -15.90 -4.20 -9.72
C LYS A 228 -17.32 -4.37 -10.21
N GLN A 229 -18.28 -3.70 -9.56
CA GLN A 229 -19.69 -3.79 -9.93
C GLN A 229 -19.92 -3.31 -11.38
N GLN A 230 -19.27 -2.21 -11.78
CA GLN A 230 -19.36 -1.72 -13.17
C GLN A 230 -18.88 -2.76 -14.19
N LEU A 231 -17.77 -3.43 -13.91
CA LEU A 231 -17.25 -4.50 -14.77
C LEU A 231 -18.23 -5.69 -14.85
N PHE A 232 -18.79 -6.12 -13.72
CA PHE A 232 -19.73 -7.23 -13.69
C PHE A 232 -21.08 -6.88 -14.34
N ASP A 233 -21.58 -5.67 -14.16
CA ASP A 233 -22.79 -5.19 -14.82
C ASP A 233 -22.61 -5.15 -16.35
N ALA A 234 -21.44 -4.72 -16.82
CA ALA A 234 -21.10 -4.73 -18.23
C ALA A 234 -21.07 -6.17 -18.78
N LEU A 235 -20.47 -7.12 -18.03
CA LEU A 235 -20.45 -8.53 -18.38
C LEU A 235 -21.87 -9.12 -18.44
N ALA A 236 -22.69 -8.81 -17.44
CA ALA A 236 -24.07 -9.28 -17.36
C ALA A 236 -24.92 -8.77 -18.53
N LYS A 237 -24.74 -7.51 -18.95
CA LYS A 237 -25.39 -6.96 -20.16
C LYS A 237 -25.00 -7.67 -21.45
N LYS A 238 -23.85 -8.34 -21.48
CA LYS A 238 -23.41 -9.20 -22.59
C LYS A 238 -23.79 -10.67 -22.40
N GLY A 239 -24.59 -10.99 -21.37
CA GLY A 239 -24.97 -12.36 -21.06
C GLY A 239 -23.79 -13.21 -20.57
N LYS A 240 -22.79 -12.60 -19.92
CA LYS A 240 -21.58 -13.28 -19.44
C LYS A 240 -21.34 -13.02 -17.96
N ALA A 241 -20.63 -13.92 -17.29
CA ALA A 241 -20.19 -13.79 -15.91
C ALA A 241 -18.76 -14.30 -15.73
N TRP A 242 -18.09 -13.82 -14.69
CA TRP A 242 -16.78 -14.33 -14.28
C TRP A 242 -16.97 -15.52 -13.34
N ASP A 243 -16.41 -16.67 -13.70
CA ASP A 243 -16.28 -17.85 -12.83
C ASP A 243 -14.92 -17.79 -12.14
N ALA A 244 -14.92 -17.44 -10.85
CA ALA A 244 -13.69 -17.27 -10.07
C ALA A 244 -12.97 -18.60 -9.76
N GLU A 245 -13.69 -19.72 -9.72
CA GLU A 245 -13.09 -21.04 -9.45
C GLU A 245 -12.37 -21.57 -10.68
N LYS A 246 -13.02 -21.47 -11.85
CA LYS A 246 -12.46 -21.91 -13.13
C LYS A 246 -11.61 -20.85 -13.82
N LYS A 247 -11.62 -19.62 -13.30
CA LYS A 247 -10.90 -18.45 -13.83
C LYS A 247 -11.18 -18.21 -15.30
N GLN A 248 -12.45 -18.16 -15.66
CA GLN A 248 -12.89 -17.97 -17.04
C GLN A 248 -14.19 -17.16 -17.11
N ILE A 249 -14.45 -16.57 -18.27
CA ILE A 249 -15.72 -15.94 -18.56
C ILE A 249 -16.68 -16.99 -19.08
N VAL A 250 -17.80 -17.19 -18.38
CA VAL A 250 -18.87 -18.12 -18.74
C VAL A 250 -20.08 -17.35 -19.23
N ASP A 251 -20.91 -17.99 -20.06
CA ASP A 251 -22.20 -17.39 -20.43
C ASP A 251 -23.18 -17.53 -19.25
N LEU A 252 -23.86 -16.43 -18.92
CA LEU A 252 -24.94 -16.44 -17.94
C LEU A 252 -26.10 -17.24 -18.52
N LYS A 253 -26.54 -18.28 -17.80
CA LYS A 253 -27.81 -18.94 -18.11
C LYS A 253 -28.92 -17.89 -18.14
N PRO A 254 -29.66 -17.74 -19.25
CA PRO A 254 -30.87 -16.93 -19.22
C PRO A 254 -31.84 -17.52 -18.19
N LYS A 255 -32.26 -16.68 -17.24
CA LYS A 255 -33.21 -17.06 -16.20
C LYS A 255 -34.60 -17.12 -16.83
N VAL A 256 -34.93 -18.24 -17.46
CA VAL A 256 -36.30 -18.49 -17.92
C VAL A 256 -37.10 -18.95 -16.70
N GLU A 257 -37.98 -18.08 -16.20
CA GLU A 257 -38.95 -18.43 -15.18
C GLU A 257 -40.16 -19.12 -15.85
N LEU A 258 -40.13 -20.44 -15.91
CA LEU A 258 -41.23 -21.27 -16.42
C LEU A 258 -42.18 -21.67 -15.29
N LYS A 259 -43.48 -21.65 -15.57
CA LYS A 259 -44.54 -22.13 -14.69
C LYS A 259 -45.09 -23.47 -15.20
N PRO A 260 -45.59 -24.35 -14.30
CA PRO A 260 -46.27 -25.56 -14.73
C PRO A 260 -47.35 -25.26 -15.76
N PHE A 261 -47.41 -26.08 -16.81
CA PHE A 261 -48.26 -25.95 -17.99
C PHE A 261 -47.86 -24.92 -19.04
N ASP A 262 -46.73 -24.21 -18.87
CA ASP A 262 -46.20 -23.36 -19.94
C ASP A 262 -45.86 -24.19 -21.19
N LYS A 263 -46.19 -23.64 -22.36
CA LYS A 263 -45.78 -24.20 -23.65
C LYS A 263 -44.30 -23.91 -23.85
N VAL A 264 -43.54 -24.97 -24.11
CA VAL A 264 -42.09 -24.89 -24.23
C VAL A 264 -41.58 -25.60 -25.46
N LEU A 265 -40.38 -25.24 -25.90
CA LEU A 265 -39.57 -26.01 -26.83
C LEU A 265 -38.46 -26.73 -26.07
N VAL A 266 -38.29 -28.02 -26.37
CA VAL A 266 -37.31 -28.89 -25.71
C VAL A 266 -36.51 -29.72 -26.71
N ARG A 267 -35.30 -30.13 -26.32
CA ARG A 267 -34.43 -31.10 -27.01
C ARG A 267 -33.34 -31.61 -26.05
N HIS A 268 -32.67 -32.72 -26.38
CA HIS A 268 -31.55 -33.22 -25.58
C HIS A 268 -30.22 -32.65 -26.07
N GLN A 269 -30.04 -32.50 -27.38
CA GLN A 269 -28.77 -32.04 -27.97
C GLN A 269 -28.99 -30.88 -28.92
N LYS A 270 -27.96 -30.04 -29.10
CA LYS A 270 -28.02 -28.90 -30.04
C LYS A 270 -28.21 -29.32 -31.50
N THR A 271 -27.82 -30.55 -31.83
CA THR A 271 -27.97 -31.14 -33.16
C THR A 271 -29.38 -31.68 -33.43
N GLU A 272 -30.23 -31.75 -32.41
CA GLU A 272 -31.61 -32.21 -32.54
C GLU A 272 -32.57 -31.06 -32.85
N GLU A 273 -33.67 -31.42 -33.52
CA GLU A 273 -34.78 -30.52 -33.76
C GLU A 273 -35.50 -30.16 -32.46
N TRP A 274 -35.91 -28.90 -32.32
CA TRP A 274 -36.79 -28.47 -31.23
C TRP A 274 -38.17 -29.12 -31.31
N ARG A 275 -38.65 -29.63 -30.17
CA ARG A 275 -39.97 -30.25 -30.03
C ARG A 275 -40.85 -29.44 -29.09
N ALA A 276 -42.12 -29.28 -29.46
CA ALA A 276 -43.10 -28.69 -28.56
C ALA A 276 -43.40 -29.63 -27.38
N ASN A 277 -43.48 -29.06 -26.18
CA ASN A 277 -43.85 -29.78 -24.97
C ASN A 277 -44.55 -28.85 -23.98
N ILE A 278 -44.99 -29.41 -22.86
CA ILE A 278 -45.63 -28.71 -21.75
C ILE A 278 -44.73 -28.86 -20.53
N PHE A 279 -44.29 -27.75 -19.96
CA PHE A 279 -43.42 -27.73 -18.79
C PHE A 279 -44.17 -28.20 -17.53
N SER A 280 -43.51 -28.96 -16.66
CA SER A 280 -44.05 -29.36 -15.37
C SER A 280 -43.33 -28.64 -14.23
N HIS A 281 -42.05 -28.93 -14.04
CA HIS A 281 -41.22 -28.36 -12.97
C HIS A 281 -39.74 -28.58 -13.28
N THR A 282 -38.87 -27.91 -12.52
CA THR A 282 -37.43 -28.18 -12.55
C THR A 282 -37.08 -29.16 -11.44
N ASP A 283 -36.34 -30.21 -11.78
CA ASP A 283 -35.83 -31.21 -10.84
C ASP A 283 -34.32 -31.34 -11.04
N LYS A 284 -33.54 -30.86 -10.05
CA LYS A 284 -32.06 -30.81 -10.11
C LYS A 284 -31.39 -32.09 -9.58
N THR A 285 -32.12 -33.19 -9.49
CA THR A 285 -31.58 -34.48 -9.02
C THR A 285 -30.78 -35.24 -10.08
N ASP A 286 -30.98 -34.90 -11.35
CA ASP A 286 -30.27 -35.47 -12.51
C ASP A 286 -29.33 -34.41 -13.09
N GLU A 287 -28.05 -34.76 -13.26
CA GLU A 287 -27.00 -33.83 -13.71
C GLU A 287 -27.25 -33.25 -15.12
N TYR A 288 -28.07 -33.90 -15.95
CA TYR A 288 -28.24 -33.53 -17.36
C TYR A 288 -29.69 -33.16 -17.75
N HIS A 289 -30.68 -33.46 -16.93
CA HIS A 289 -32.09 -33.32 -17.32
C HIS A 289 -32.94 -32.56 -16.30
N ASP A 290 -32.55 -31.32 -16.05
CA ASP A 290 -33.18 -30.41 -15.09
C ASP A 290 -34.67 -30.15 -15.39
N TYR A 291 -35.12 -30.22 -16.65
CA TYR A 291 -36.46 -29.79 -17.04
C TYR A 291 -37.42 -30.98 -17.21
N VAL A 292 -38.35 -31.14 -16.29
CA VAL A 292 -39.39 -32.15 -16.36
C VAL A 292 -40.57 -31.60 -17.15
N CYS A 293 -40.92 -32.27 -18.25
CA CYS A 293 -42.08 -31.97 -19.09
C CYS A 293 -43.01 -33.18 -19.16
N VAL A 294 -44.22 -33.00 -19.70
CA VAL A 294 -45.24 -34.08 -19.78
C VAL A 294 -44.70 -35.34 -20.46
N ASN A 295 -43.83 -35.20 -21.46
CA ASN A 295 -43.26 -36.30 -22.23
C ASN A 295 -41.80 -36.63 -21.87
N GLY A 296 -41.40 -36.47 -20.62
CA GLY A 296 -40.06 -36.85 -20.13
C GLY A 296 -39.22 -35.68 -19.66
N ARG A 297 -37.94 -35.97 -19.35
CA ARG A 297 -36.98 -34.98 -18.87
C ARG A 297 -36.10 -34.50 -20.02
N TRP A 298 -35.76 -33.22 -20.02
CA TRP A 298 -35.07 -32.56 -21.12
C TRP A 298 -33.93 -31.72 -20.60
N GLU A 299 -32.89 -31.62 -21.41
CA GLU A 299 -31.71 -30.82 -21.09
C GLU A 299 -31.91 -29.34 -21.42
N PHE A 300 -32.54 -29.05 -22.55
CA PHE A 300 -32.87 -27.69 -22.97
C PHE A 300 -34.38 -27.48 -22.91
N CYS A 301 -34.80 -26.36 -22.33
CA CYS A 301 -36.20 -25.95 -22.25
C CYS A 301 -36.30 -24.42 -22.34
N ILE A 302 -37.02 -23.93 -23.36
CA ILE A 302 -37.25 -22.50 -23.59
C ILE A 302 -38.74 -22.23 -23.81
N PRO A 303 -39.24 -21.01 -23.60
CA PRO A 303 -40.64 -20.68 -23.88
C PRO A 303 -40.94 -20.88 -25.36
N TYR A 304 -42.09 -21.47 -25.67
CA TYR A 304 -42.58 -21.58 -27.05
C TYR A 304 -42.89 -20.20 -27.64
N GLU A 305 -43.54 -19.35 -26.84
CA GLU A 305 -43.88 -17.98 -27.24
C GLU A 305 -42.62 -17.14 -27.46
N GLY A 306 -42.50 -16.54 -28.64
CA GLY A 306 -41.30 -15.80 -29.07
C GLY A 306 -40.19 -16.66 -29.67
N ASN A 307 -40.32 -18.00 -29.68
CA ASN A 307 -39.36 -18.92 -30.28
C ASN A 307 -40.03 -19.87 -31.30
N GLU A 308 -41.23 -19.56 -31.78
CA GLU A 308 -42.07 -20.44 -32.60
C GLU A 308 -41.36 -20.90 -33.88
N SER A 309 -40.55 -20.01 -34.46
CA SER A 309 -39.77 -20.28 -35.67
C SER A 309 -38.72 -21.39 -35.53
N LEU A 310 -38.37 -21.77 -34.30
CA LEU A 310 -37.41 -22.83 -34.02
C LEU A 310 -38.03 -24.22 -34.04
N LEU A 311 -39.36 -24.35 -33.88
CA LEU A 311 -40.06 -25.63 -33.84
C LEU A 311 -39.76 -26.46 -35.09
N GLY A 312 -39.31 -27.71 -34.90
CA GLY A 312 -38.97 -28.61 -36.00
C GLY A 312 -37.68 -28.23 -36.74
N THR A 313 -36.85 -27.35 -36.17
CA THR A 313 -35.55 -26.96 -36.75
C THR A 313 -34.42 -27.28 -35.78
N THR A 314 -33.20 -27.41 -36.30
CA THR A 314 -31.96 -27.53 -35.52
C THR A 314 -31.30 -26.17 -35.26
N LYS A 315 -32.00 -25.06 -35.53
CA LYS A 315 -31.44 -23.73 -35.31
C LYS A 315 -31.33 -23.46 -33.81
N ASP A 316 -30.22 -22.88 -33.39
CA ASP A 316 -30.06 -22.42 -32.02
C ASP A 316 -30.79 -21.09 -31.81
N VAL A 317 -31.21 -20.84 -30.57
CA VAL A 317 -31.73 -19.53 -30.18
C VAL A 317 -30.62 -18.50 -30.38
N GLU A 318 -30.93 -17.34 -30.95
CA GLU A 318 -29.95 -16.26 -31.16
C GLU A 318 -29.31 -15.76 -29.86
N VAL A 319 -29.87 -16.16 -28.71
CA VAL A 319 -29.31 -15.97 -27.38
C VAL A 319 -28.80 -17.34 -26.90
N SER A 320 -27.49 -17.52 -26.80
CA SER A 320 -26.86 -18.82 -26.48
C SER A 320 -27.27 -19.33 -25.09
N TYR A 321 -28.11 -20.36 -25.04
CA TYR A 321 -28.40 -21.13 -23.82
C TYR A 321 -27.22 -22.11 -23.60
N GLY A 322 -26.33 -21.77 -22.68
CA GLY A 322 -25.14 -22.56 -22.32
C GLY A 322 -25.23 -23.17 -20.92
N ARG A 323 -24.83 -24.44 -20.79
CA ARG A 323 -24.86 -25.32 -19.61
C ARG A 323 -24.12 -24.77 -18.37
N SER A 324 -24.61 -25.17 -17.19
CA SER A 324 -23.81 -25.27 -15.96
C SER A 324 -23.09 -26.61 -16.04
N PHE A 325 -21.81 -26.65 -15.68
CA PHE A 325 -21.21 -27.85 -15.13
C PHE A 325 -21.51 -27.87 -13.63
#